data_AF-A0A1J9Q8Q8-F1
#
_entry.id   AF-A0A1J9Q8Q8-F1
#
_cell.length_a   1.000
_cell.length_b   1.000
_cell.length_c   1.000
_cell.angle_alpha   90.00
_cell.angle_beta   90.00
_cell.angle_gamma   90.00
#
_symmetry.space_group_name_H-M   'P 1'
#
loop_
_entity.id
_entity.type
_entity.pdbx_description
1 polymer ?
#
loop_
_entity_poly.entity_id
_entity_poly.type
_entity_poly.pdbx_seq_one_letter_code
_entity_poly.pdbx_strand_id
1 'polypeptide(L)'
;MTKLTEKAEEKRNEIKRKIATDVESYEGDNKQYNIEDLNEELKDMVTEMGFMDMDWSMWLFTKSKKIINKSRSMYLVPIYTLSENPEIVPGGLLQEGYSIHITNEPWLLPKTVVVFIFPHTRSAVS
;
A
#
# COMPACT_ATOMS: atom_id res chain seq x y z
N MET A 1 -8.06 -11.29 3.92
CA MET A 1 -7.47 -10.86 2.64
C MET A 1 -8.53 -10.96 1.57
N THR A 2 -8.55 -10.01 0.64
CA THR A 2 -9.48 -9.97 -0.48
C THR A 2 -8.67 -9.92 -1.76
N LYS A 3 -8.94 -10.80 -2.72
CA LYS A 3 -8.23 -10.81 -4.01
C LYS A 3 -8.59 -9.55 -4.81
N LEU A 4 -7.62 -8.94 -5.47
CA LEU A 4 -7.87 -7.81 -6.38
C LEU A 4 -8.70 -8.27 -7.59
N THR A 5 -9.49 -7.35 -8.14
CA THR A 5 -10.12 -7.54 -9.47
C THR A 5 -9.04 -7.63 -10.54
N GLU A 6 -9.35 -8.23 -11.69
CA GLU A 6 -8.37 -8.38 -12.78
C GLU A 6 -7.80 -7.01 -13.22
N LYS A 7 -8.65 -6.01 -13.35
CA LYS A 7 -8.23 -4.64 -13.70
C LYS A 7 -7.37 -3.98 -12.61
N ALA A 8 -7.75 -4.11 -11.33
CA ALA A 8 -6.93 -3.58 -10.25
C ALA A 8 -5.56 -4.28 -10.18
N GLU A 9 -5.52 -5.59 -10.47
CA GLU A 9 -4.29 -6.36 -10.55
C GLU A 9 -3.42 -5.96 -11.77
N GLU A 10 -4.02 -5.68 -12.92
CA GLU A 10 -3.32 -5.12 -14.09
C GLU A 10 -2.65 -3.78 -13.73
N LYS A 11 -3.39 -2.86 -13.11
CA LYS A 11 -2.85 -1.57 -12.65
C LYS A 11 -1.76 -1.74 -11.59
N ARG A 12 -1.94 -2.64 -10.62
CA ARG A 12 -0.89 -2.98 -9.64
C ARG A 12 0.39 -3.45 -10.33
N ASN A 13 0.28 -4.26 -11.38
CA ASN A 13 1.42 -4.73 -12.17
C ASN A 13 2.09 -3.60 -12.96
N GLU A 14 1.33 -2.66 -13.53
CA GLU A 14 1.88 -1.46 -14.18
C GLU A 14 2.69 -0.62 -13.18
N ILE A 15 2.12 -0.31 -12.02
CA ILE A 15 2.79 0.41 -10.93
C ILE A 15 4.07 -0.33 -10.51
N LYS A 16 3.99 -1.65 -10.27
CA LYS A 16 5.13 -2.49 -9.90
C LYS A 16 6.28 -2.36 -10.89
N ARG A 17 6.00 -2.41 -12.20
CA ARG A 17 7.02 -2.26 -13.25
C ARG A 17 7.65 -0.86 -13.23
N LYS A 18 6.86 0.20 -13.05
CA LYS A 18 7.36 1.59 -13.01
C LYS A 18 8.32 1.84 -11.84
N ILE A 19 8.10 1.20 -10.70
CA ILE A 19 8.92 1.41 -9.50
C ILE A 19 10.06 0.40 -9.33
N ALA A 20 10.11 -0.68 -10.13
CA ALA A 20 11.00 -1.83 -9.90
C ALA A 20 12.47 -1.42 -9.70
N THR A 21 13.03 -0.65 -10.65
CA THR A 21 14.42 -0.18 -10.59
C THR A 21 14.70 0.70 -9.36
N ASP A 22 13.76 1.58 -9.01
CA ASP A 22 13.90 2.43 -7.84
C ASP A 22 13.88 1.59 -6.55
N VAL A 23 12.91 0.69 -6.41
CA VAL A 23 12.76 -0.20 -5.25
C VAL A 23 13.99 -1.07 -5.03
N GLU A 24 14.56 -1.64 -6.09
CA GLU A 24 15.71 -2.55 -6.02
C GLU A 24 17.04 -1.84 -5.70
N SER A 25 17.20 -0.58 -6.11
CA SER A 25 18.44 0.18 -5.91
C SER A 25 18.41 1.15 -4.72
N TYR A 26 17.25 1.32 -4.07
CA TYR A 26 17.07 2.30 -3.02
C TYR A 26 17.61 1.82 -1.65
N GLU A 27 18.65 2.51 -1.15
CA GLU A 27 19.30 2.20 0.14
C GLU A 27 18.93 3.15 1.28
N GLY A 28 17.99 4.08 1.06
CA GLY A 28 17.60 5.09 2.04
C GLY A 28 16.62 4.62 3.12
N ASP A 29 16.14 5.57 3.93
CA ASP A 29 15.04 5.34 4.88
C ASP A 29 13.68 5.22 4.17
N ASN A 30 12.63 4.81 4.88
CA ASN A 30 11.29 4.65 4.31
C ASN A 30 10.89 5.86 3.45
N LYS A 31 10.47 5.59 2.22
CA LYS A 31 10.20 6.59 1.17
C LYS A 31 8.73 6.60 0.82
N GLN A 32 8.12 7.78 0.73
CA GLN A 32 6.79 7.94 0.15
C GLN A 32 6.92 8.15 -1.36
N TYR A 33 6.10 7.45 -2.15
CA TYR A 33 5.92 7.76 -3.57
C TYR A 33 4.83 8.82 -3.71
N ASN A 34 5.19 9.94 -4.34
CA ASN A 34 4.27 11.01 -4.70
C ASN A 34 4.70 11.61 -6.04
N ILE A 35 4.68 10.77 -7.08
CA ILE A 35 5.06 11.13 -8.45
C ILE A 35 3.77 11.18 -9.26
N GLU A 36 3.57 12.24 -10.04
CA GLU A 36 2.35 12.49 -10.82
C GLU A 36 1.99 11.29 -11.73
N ASP A 37 2.97 10.80 -12.49
CA ASP A 37 2.87 9.62 -13.35
C ASP A 37 2.62 8.29 -12.61
N LEU A 38 2.67 8.24 -11.28
CA LEU A 38 2.22 7.06 -10.50
C LEU A 38 0.84 7.30 -9.91
N ASN A 39 0.49 8.56 -9.68
CA ASN A 39 -0.75 8.94 -9.01
C ASN A 39 -1.97 8.64 -9.88
N GLU A 40 -1.86 8.72 -11.22
CA GLU A 40 -2.94 8.33 -12.13
C GLU A 40 -3.23 6.82 -12.06
N GLU A 41 -2.23 5.95 -12.19
CA GLU A 41 -2.46 4.50 -12.09
C GLU A 41 -2.89 4.06 -10.70
N LEU A 42 -2.39 4.72 -9.65
CA LEU A 42 -2.85 4.49 -8.28
C LEU A 42 -4.32 4.84 -8.14
N LYS A 43 -4.75 5.98 -8.67
CA LYS A 43 -6.16 6.39 -8.65
C LYS A 43 -7.05 5.41 -9.40
N ASP A 44 -6.63 4.95 -10.58
CA ASP A 44 -7.36 3.94 -11.35
C ASP A 44 -7.47 2.62 -10.58
N MET A 45 -6.35 2.15 -10.01
CA MET A 45 -6.33 0.93 -9.19
C MET A 45 -7.30 1.04 -8.01
N VAL A 46 -7.24 2.13 -7.24
CA VAL A 46 -8.10 2.38 -6.07
C VAL A 46 -9.57 2.47 -6.48
N THR A 47 -9.86 3.05 -7.65
CA THR A 47 -11.22 3.13 -8.20
C THR A 47 -11.76 1.76 -8.59
N GLU A 48 -10.97 0.92 -9.27
CA GLU A 48 -11.34 -0.46 -9.64
C GLU A 48 -11.51 -1.38 -8.42
N MET A 49 -10.93 -1.01 -7.28
CA MET A 49 -11.16 -1.65 -5.98
C MET A 49 -12.43 -1.14 -5.27
N GLY A 50 -13.10 -0.12 -5.79
CA GLY A 50 -14.33 0.46 -5.23
C GLY A 50 -14.11 1.52 -4.14
N PHE A 51 -12.91 2.08 -4.02
CA PHE A 51 -12.53 3.04 -2.97
C PHE A 51 -12.48 4.49 -3.45
N MET A 52 -13.43 4.88 -4.31
CA MET A 52 -13.46 6.18 -5.01
C MET A 52 -13.45 7.40 -4.06
N ASP A 53 -14.02 7.25 -2.86
CA ASP A 53 -14.18 8.31 -1.85
C ASP A 53 -13.19 8.16 -0.68
N MET A 54 -12.03 7.57 -0.93
CA MET A 54 -10.99 7.35 0.07
C MET A 54 -9.66 7.97 -0.36
N ASP A 55 -8.90 8.42 0.62
CA ASP A 55 -7.52 8.85 0.41
C ASP A 55 -6.61 7.64 0.32
N TRP A 56 -5.45 7.83 -0.31
CA TRP A 56 -4.42 6.82 -0.36
C TRP A 56 -3.02 7.41 -0.26
N SER A 57 -2.06 6.59 0.13
CA SER A 57 -0.64 6.92 0.10
C SER A 57 0.17 5.66 -0.19
N MET A 58 1.25 5.80 -0.96
CA MET A 58 2.12 4.69 -1.33
C MET A 58 3.50 4.86 -0.71
N TRP A 59 4.03 3.80 -0.11
CA TRP A 59 5.29 3.84 0.63
C TRP A 59 6.16 2.63 0.35
N LEU A 60 7.46 2.87 0.16
CA LEU A 60 8.53 1.88 0.31
C LEU A 60 8.99 1.84 1.77
N PHE A 61 8.94 0.66 2.37
CA PHE A 61 9.49 0.40 3.69
C PHE A 61 10.84 -0.29 3.56
N THR A 62 11.92 0.38 3.94
CA THR A 62 13.26 -0.20 4.03
C THR A 62 13.57 -0.69 5.46
N LYS A 63 12.83 -0.19 6.45
CA LYS A 63 12.91 -0.59 7.86
C LYS A 63 11.52 -0.94 8.39
N SER A 64 11.47 -1.82 9.40
CA SER A 64 10.21 -2.15 10.06
C SER A 64 9.60 -0.92 10.73
N LYS A 65 8.28 -0.74 10.59
CA LYS A 65 7.58 0.41 11.15
C LYS A 65 6.17 0.02 11.58
N LYS A 66 5.76 0.54 12.74
CA LYS A 66 4.37 0.44 13.20
C LYS A 66 3.48 1.33 12.35
N ILE A 67 2.42 0.76 11.79
CA ILE A 67 1.41 1.47 11.00
C ILE A 67 0.47 2.22 11.93
N ILE A 68 0.27 3.51 11.68
CA ILE A 68 -0.66 4.35 12.44
C ILE A 68 -2.02 4.29 11.75
N ASN A 69 -3.03 3.72 12.42
CA ASN A 69 -4.38 3.53 11.88
C ASN A 69 -5.44 4.15 12.80
N LYS A 70 -5.46 5.48 12.88
CA LYS A 70 -6.38 6.21 13.76
C LYS A 70 -7.86 6.01 13.38
N SER A 71 -8.15 5.78 12.10
CA SER A 71 -9.51 5.51 11.62
C SER A 71 -10.02 4.13 12.02
N ARG A 72 -9.13 3.21 12.47
CA ARG A 72 -9.42 1.78 12.67
C ARG A 72 -10.04 1.12 11.45
N SER A 73 -9.77 1.67 10.27
CA SER A 73 -10.25 1.16 9.00
C SER A 73 -9.30 1.66 7.93
N MET A 74 -8.40 0.78 7.52
CA MET A 74 -7.41 1.05 6.49
C MET A 74 -7.22 -0.23 5.68
N TYR A 75 -7.06 -0.10 4.37
CA TYR A 75 -6.72 -1.22 3.50
C TYR A 75 -5.26 -1.09 3.08
N LEU A 76 -4.56 -2.22 3.10
CA LEU A 76 -3.18 -2.35 2.62
C LEU A 76 -3.19 -3.17 1.35
N VAL A 77 -2.50 -2.68 0.32
CA VAL A 77 -2.31 -3.38 -0.94
C VAL A 77 -0.82 -3.49 -1.19
N PRO A 78 -0.23 -4.69 -1.07
CA PRO A 78 1.15 -4.93 -1.45
C PRO A 78 1.33 -4.75 -2.96
N ILE A 79 2.26 -3.88 -3.34
CA ILE A 79 2.59 -3.58 -4.75
C ILE A 79 3.82 -4.35 -5.19
N TYR A 80 4.85 -4.33 -4.35
CA TYR A 80 6.13 -4.97 -4.61
C TYR A 80 6.68 -5.54 -3.32
N THR A 81 6.97 -6.84 -3.30
CA THR A 81 7.61 -7.51 -2.17
C THR A 81 9.00 -8.00 -2.55
N LEU A 82 10.03 -7.49 -1.88
CA LEU A 82 11.44 -7.84 -2.10
C LEU A 82 11.97 -8.90 -1.12
N SER A 83 11.26 -9.14 -0.02
CA SER A 83 11.60 -10.21 0.94
C SER A 83 10.91 -11.51 0.54
N GLU A 84 11.51 -12.64 0.91
CA GLU A 84 10.93 -13.97 0.63
C GLU A 84 9.59 -14.18 1.36
N ASN A 85 9.39 -13.52 2.51
CA ASN A 85 8.17 -13.59 3.32
C ASN A 85 7.86 -12.20 3.92
N PRO A 86 7.30 -11.27 3.14
CA PRO A 86 6.87 -9.97 3.64
C PRO A 86 5.68 -10.19 4.59
N GLU A 87 5.72 -9.65 5.80
CA GLU A 87 4.66 -9.88 6.80
C GLU A 87 4.19 -8.58 7.44
N ILE A 88 2.96 -8.67 7.93
CA ILE A 88 2.34 -7.71 8.83
C ILE A 88 2.04 -8.40 10.17
N VAL A 89 2.49 -7.78 11.26
CA VAL A 89 2.46 -8.41 12.59
C VAL A 89 1.64 -7.57 13.58
N PRO A 90 0.53 -8.10 14.12
CA PRO A 90 -0.13 -9.37 13.75
C PRO A 90 -0.87 -9.23 12.41
N GLY A 91 -1.01 -10.31 11.65
CA GLY A 91 -1.82 -10.32 10.41
C GLY A 91 -1.33 -11.22 9.28
N GLY A 92 -0.10 -11.73 9.33
CA GLY A 92 0.41 -12.76 8.41
C GLY A 92 1.09 -12.19 7.16
N LEU A 93 1.14 -12.98 6.09
CA LEU A 93 1.88 -12.65 4.87
C LEU A 93 1.22 -11.53 4.06
N LEU A 94 2.04 -10.63 3.54
CA LEU A 94 1.67 -9.58 2.57
C LEU A 94 1.79 -10.15 1.16
N GLN A 95 0.70 -10.72 0.67
CA GLN A 95 0.67 -11.30 -0.67
C GLN A 95 0.30 -10.26 -1.74
N GLU A 96 1.13 -10.14 -2.77
CA GLU A 96 0.78 -9.36 -3.97
C GLU A 96 -0.51 -9.88 -4.62
N GLY A 97 -1.33 -8.95 -5.13
CA GLY A 97 -2.62 -9.28 -5.75
C GLY A 97 -3.77 -9.48 -4.76
N TYR A 98 -3.55 -9.12 -3.51
CA TYR A 98 -4.55 -9.08 -2.47
C TYR A 98 -4.56 -7.73 -1.76
N SER A 99 -5.70 -7.41 -1.15
CA SER A 99 -5.84 -6.35 -0.17
C SER A 99 -6.09 -6.93 1.23
N ILE A 100 -5.63 -6.21 2.24
CA ILE A 100 -5.81 -6.56 3.65
C ILE A 100 -6.51 -5.39 4.34
N HIS A 101 -7.67 -5.66 4.93
CA HIS A 101 -8.32 -4.70 5.83
C HIS A 101 -7.70 -4.82 7.21
N ILE A 102 -7.17 -3.72 7.74
CA ILE A 102 -6.67 -3.63 9.11
C ILE A 102 -7.51 -2.65 9.93
N THR A 103 -7.75 -3.03 11.17
CA THR A 103 -8.49 -2.25 12.17
C THR A 103 -7.63 -1.88 13.38
N ASN A 104 -6.39 -2.40 13.43
CA ASN A 104 -5.39 -2.21 14.46
C ASN A 104 -4.15 -1.46 13.90
N GLU A 105 -3.09 -1.40 14.70
CA GLU A 105 -1.82 -0.75 14.38
C GLU A 105 -0.67 -1.78 14.32
N PRO A 106 -0.60 -2.60 13.27
CA PRO A 106 0.39 -3.66 13.15
C PRO A 106 1.77 -3.12 12.76
N TRP A 107 2.79 -3.96 12.93
CA TRP A 107 4.12 -3.74 12.39
C TRP A 107 4.19 -4.23 10.96
N LEU A 108 4.67 -3.37 10.07
CA LEU A 108 5.05 -3.78 8.72
C LEU A 108 6.53 -4.16 8.73
N LEU A 109 6.87 -5.32 8.19
CA LEU A 109 8.25 -5.73 8.00
C LEU A 109 8.89 -5.00 6.79
N PRO A 110 10.22 -4.85 6.77
CA PRO A 110 10.91 -4.10 5.71
C PRO A 110 10.85 -4.80 4.35
N LYS A 111 11.35 -4.10 3.34
CA LYS A 111 11.49 -4.53 1.93
C LYS A 111 10.16 -4.81 1.26
N THR A 112 9.20 -3.90 1.48
CA THR A 112 7.89 -3.97 0.84
C THR A 112 7.43 -2.57 0.42
N VAL A 113 6.75 -2.51 -0.73
CA VAL A 113 6.00 -1.35 -1.17
C VAL A 113 4.52 -1.62 -0.98
N VAL A 114 3.85 -0.74 -0.25
CA VAL A 114 2.45 -0.89 0.11
C VAL A 114 1.70 0.40 -0.21
N VAL A 115 0.51 0.25 -0.78
CA VAL A 115 -0.49 1.31 -0.86
C VAL A 115 -1.42 1.19 0.35
N PHE A 116 -1.52 2.26 1.12
CA PHE A 116 -2.51 2.42 2.18
C PHE A 116 -3.70 3.18 1.62
N ILE A 117 -4.89 2.66 1.82
CA ILE A 117 -6.16 3.30 1.46
C ILE A 117 -6.93 3.52 2.75
N PHE A 118 -7.34 4.76 3.03
CA PHE A 118 -7.94 5.14 4.30
C PHE A 118 -9.05 6.18 4.11
N PRO A 119 -10.06 6.21 4.99
CA PRO A 119 -11.13 7.20 4.90
C PRO A 119 -10.54 8.60 4.95
N HIS A 120 -11.15 9.52 4.20
CA HIS A 120 -10.87 10.95 4.39
C HIS A 120 -10.93 11.27 5.88
N THR A 121 -9.84 11.81 6.43
CA THR A 121 -9.92 12.45 7.74
C THR A 121 -10.90 13.61 7.59
N ARG A 122 -12.14 13.43 8.04
CA ARG A 122 -12.97 14.57 8.41
C ARG A 122 -12.15 15.29 9.47
N SER A 123 -11.55 16.43 9.11
CA SER A 123 -11.16 17.42 10.09
C SER A 123 -12.36 17.57 11.00
N ALA A 124 -12.23 17.13 12.24
CA ALA A 124 -13.23 17.42 13.25
C ALA A 124 -13.27 18.95 13.29
N VAL A 125 -14.32 19.53 12.70
CA VAL A 125 -14.64 20.93 12.90
C VAL A 125 -15.07 21.00 14.37
N SER A 126 -14.10 21.28 15.24
CA SER A 126 -14.32 21.73 16.62
C SER A 126 -14.62 23.21 16.62
#